data_AF-A0A9E6V611-F1
#
_entry.id   AF-A0A9E6V611-F1
#
_cell.length_a   1.000
_cell.length_b   1.000
_cell.length_c   1.000
_cell.angle_alpha   90.00
_cell.angle_beta   90.00
_cell.angle_gamma   90.00
#
_symmetry.space_group_name_H-M   'P 1'
#
loop_
_entity.id
_entity.type
_entity.pdbx_description
1 polymer ?
#
loop_
_entity_poly.entity_id
_entity_poly.type
_entity_poly.pdbx_seq_one_letter_code
_entity_poly.pdbx_strand_id
1 'polypeptide(L)' 'MIDFFQLLISGIAIGSIYAMAALGFTLLWQASGTINFAQGEFVMLPAFSMLIAMAVGLPLWAAFV' A
#
# COMPACT_ATOMS: atom_id res chain seq x y z
N MET A 1 -3.87 13.25 25.76
CA MET A 1 -5.24 13.09 25.19
C MET A 1 -5.20 13.09 23.67
N ILE A 2 -4.52 14.07 23.04
CA ILE A 2 -4.30 14.09 21.58
C ILE A 2 -3.51 12.86 21.10
N ASP A 3 -2.50 12.41 21.85
CA ASP A 3 -1.64 11.28 21.47
C ASP A 3 -2.40 9.97 21.35
N PHE A 4 -3.43 9.76 22.17
CA PHE A 4 -4.27 8.55 22.11
C PHE A 4 -5.04 8.49 20.79
N PHE A 5 -5.69 9.60 20.40
CA PHE A 5 -6.42 9.67 19.13
C PHE A 5 -5.50 9.58 17.92
N GLN A 6 -4.31 10.20 17.98
CA GLN A 6 -3.29 10.07 16.94
C GLN A 6 -2.84 8.61 16.78
N LEU A 7 -2.53 7.93 17.89
CA LEU A 7 -2.07 6.55 17.86
C LEU A 7 -3.17 5.60 17.37
N LEU A 8 -4.42 5.84 17.77
CA LEU A 8 -5.58 5.08 17.31
C LEU A 8 -5.79 5.22 15.80
N ILE A 9 -5.79 6.45 15.28
CA ILE A 9 -5.95 6.71 13.84
C ILE A 9 -4.77 6.12 13.06
N SER A 10 -3.53 6.30 13.53
CA SER A 10 -2.34 5.74 12.89
C SER A 10 -2.37 4.21 12.89
N GLY A 11 -2.81 3.58 13.98
CA GLY A 11 -2.97 2.13 14.08
C GLY A 11 -4.02 1.60 13.12
N ILE A 12 -5.17 2.26 13.01
CA ILE A 12 -6.22 1.90 12.05
C ILE A 12 -5.71 2.06 10.60
N ALA A 13 -4.99 3.14 10.30
CA ALA A 13 -4.44 3.38 8.97
C ALA A 13 -3.49 2.26 8.55
N ILE A 14 -2.52 1.92 9.42
CA ILE A 14 -1.56 0.83 9.17
C ILE A 14 -2.27 -0.52 9.08
N GLY A 15 -3.20 -0.80 9.99
CA GLY A 15 -3.99 -2.03 9.98
C GLY A 15 -4.84 -2.17 8.70
N SER A 16 -5.39 -1.08 8.19
CA SER A 16 -6.16 -1.07 6.95
C SER A 16 -5.31 -1.40 5.73
N ILE A 17 -4.06 -0.90 5.66
CA ILE A 17 -3.12 -1.24 4.59
C ILE A 17 -2.86 -2.75 4.57
N TYR A 18 -2.56 -3.35 5.72
CA TYR A 18 -2.33 -4.80 5.81
C TYR A 18 -3.60 -5.61 5.54
N ALA A 19 -4.76 -5.16 6.00
CA ALA A 19 -6.04 -5.80 5.71
C ALA A 19 -6.35 -5.79 4.20
N MET A 20 -6.13 -4.68 3.52
CA MET A 20 -6.31 -4.60 2.06
C MET A 20 -5.33 -5.52 1.31
N ALA A 21 -4.07 -5.60 1.74
CA ALA A 21 -3.11 -6.53 1.16
C ALA A 21 -3.58 -7.99 1.30
N ALA A 22 -4.02 -8.38 2.50
CA ALA A 22 -4.56 -9.72 2.75
C ALA A 22 -5.81 -10.00 1.90
N LEU A 23 -6.73 -9.03 1.80
CA LEU A 23 -7.93 -9.14 0.97
C LEU A 23 -7.58 -9.39 -0.50
N GLY A 24 -6.60 -8.67 -1.05
CA GLY A 24 -6.11 -8.88 -2.42
C GLY A 24 -5.64 -10.31 -2.67
N PHE A 25 -4.89 -10.89 -1.74
CA PHE A 25 -4.47 -12.30 -1.83
C PHE A 25 -5.65 -13.28 -1.76
N THR A 26 -6.60 -13.06 -0.85
CA THR A 26 -7.79 -13.93 -0.74
C THR A 26 -8.68 -13.87 -1.98
N LEU A 27 -8.85 -12.68 -2.58
CA LEU A 27 -9.65 -12.51 -3.81
C LEU A 27 -8.99 -13.21 -5.00
N LEU A 28 -7.67 -13.11 -5.14
CA LEU A 28 -6.94 -13.82 -6.19
C LEU A 28 -7.03 -15.33 -6.06
N TRP A 29 -6.92 -15.85 -4.84
CA TRP A 29 -7.10 -17.26 -4.58
C TRP A 29 -8.52 -17.71 -4.93
N GLN A 30 -9.54 -16.95 -4.53
CA GLN A 30 -10.94 -17.23 -4.88
C GLN A 30 -11.21 -17.19 -6.38
N ALA A 31 -10.59 -16.25 -7.11
CA ALA A 31 -10.83 -16.08 -8.54
C ALA A 31 -10.05 -17.07 -9.41
N SER A 32 -8.81 -17.41 -9.04
CA SER A 32 -7.91 -18.21 -9.90
C SER A 32 -7.68 -19.64 -9.42
N GLY A 33 -7.91 -19.93 -8.13
CA GLY A 33 -7.54 -21.22 -7.51
C GLY A 33 -6.02 -21.46 -7.45
N THR A 34 -5.20 -20.46 -7.76
CA THR A 34 -3.73 -20.54 -7.76
C THR A 34 -3.13 -19.44 -6.90
N ILE A 35 -1.98 -19.71 -6.27
CA ILE A 35 -1.26 -18.68 -5.50
C ILE A 35 -0.40 -17.89 -6.47
N ASN A 36 -0.67 -16.59 -6.58
CA ASN A 36 0.15 -15.66 -7.37
C ASN A 36 1.14 -14.92 -6.47
N PHE A 37 2.44 -15.23 -6.60
CA PHE A 37 3.51 -14.58 -5.85
C PHE A 37 3.91 -13.20 -6.42
N ALA A 38 3.55 -12.87 -7.66
CA ALA A 38 3.80 -11.56 -8.24
C ALA A 38 2.98 -10.46 -7.52
N GLN A 39 1.88 -10.82 -6.86
CA GLN A 39 1.08 -9.90 -6.03
C GLN A 39 1.91 -9.24 -4.92
N GLY A 40 2.94 -9.91 -4.42
CA GLY A 40 3.87 -9.33 -3.44
C GLY A 40 4.73 -8.21 -4.03
N GLU A 41 5.12 -8.33 -5.30
CA GLU A 41 5.89 -7.28 -6.00
C GLU A 41 5.01 -6.07 -6.35
N PHE A 42 3.71 -6.27 -6.56
CA PHE A 42 2.77 -5.16 -6.76
C PHE A 42 2.69 -4.20 -5.57
N VAL A 43 3.04 -4.63 -4.36
CA VAL A 43 3.12 -3.75 -3.18
C VAL A 43 4.29 -2.76 -3.29
N MET A 44 5.33 -3.10 -4.04
CA MET A 44 6.50 -2.23 -4.27
C MET A 44 6.25 -1.22 -5.40
N LEU A 45 5.29 -1.49 -6.29
CA LEU A 45 4.99 -0.67 -7.47
C LEU A 45 4.77 0.82 -7.12
N PRO A 46 3.96 1.19 -6.09
CA PRO A 46 3.73 2.59 -5.73
C PRO A 46 5.01 3.33 -5.28
N ALA A 47 5.91 2.63 -4.60
CA ALA A 47 7.18 3.20 -4.14
C ALA A 47 8.12 3.48 -5.33
N PHE A 48 8.18 2.56 -6.30
CA PHE A 48 8.96 2.77 -7.52
C PHE A 48 8.38 3.87 -8.41
N SER A 49 7.05 3.98 -8.53
CA SER A 49 6.43 5.08 -9.28
C SER A 49 6.71 6.44 -8.64
N MET A 50 6.65 6.54 -7.30
CA MET A 50 7.02 7.76 -6.59
C MET A 50 8.50 8.11 -6.79
N LEU A 51 9.39 7.11 -6.71
CA LEU A 51 10.82 7.30 -6.96
C LEU A 51 11.09 7.84 -8.36
N ILE A 52 10.43 7.26 -9.39
CA ILE A 52 10.57 7.70 -10.77
C ILE A 52 10.02 9.12 -10.94
N ALA A 53 8.85 9.43 -10.36
CA ALA A 53 8.27 10.78 -10.39
C ALA A 53 9.24 11.81 -9.79
N MET A 54 9.81 11.51 -8.63
CA MET A 54 10.84 12.36 -8.01
C MET A 54 12.10 12.48 -8.88
N ALA A 55 12.54 11.39 -9.52
CA ALA A 55 13.71 11.39 -10.40
C ALA A 55 13.52 12.27 -11.66
N VAL A 56 12.28 12.42 -12.13
CA VAL A 56 11.92 13.32 -13.25
C VAL A 56 11.73 14.77 -12.78
N GLY A 57 11.91 15.06 -11.48
CA GLY A 57 11.87 16.41 -10.91
C GLY A 57 10.50 16.86 -10.42
N LEU A 58 9.53 15.95 -10.29
CA LEU A 58 8.25 16.28 -9.67
C LEU A 58 8.45 16.59 -8.18
N PRO A 59 7.78 17.63 -7.66
CA PRO A 59 7.81 17.92 -6.23
C PRO A 59 7.12 16.80 -5.44
N LEU A 60 7.53 16.61 -4.18
CA LEU A 60 7.11 15.47 -3.33
C LEU A 60 5.59 15.25 -3.29
N TRP A 61 4.82 16.34 -3.20
CA TRP A 61 3.36 16.28 -3.15
C TRP A 61 2.73 15.80 -4.46
N ALA A 62 3.36 16.08 -5.60
CA ALA A 62 2.91 15.61 -6.91
C ALA A 62 3.39 14.18 -7.21
N ALA A 63 4.54 13.77 -6.65
CA ALA A 63 5.05 12.41 -6.77
C ALA A 63 4.33 11.39 -5.88
N PHE A 64 3.62 11.86 -4.85
CA PHE A 64 2.84 11.02 -3.95
C PHE A 64 1.49 10.57 -4.54
N VAL A 65 1.02 11.24 -5.60
CA VAL A 65 -0.22 10.94 -6.33
C VAL A 65 0.07 10.02 -7.50
#